data_AF-C8VVW6-F1
#
_entry.id   AF-C8VVW6-F1
#
_cell.length_a   1.000
_cell.length_b   1.000
_cell.length_c   1.000
_cell.angle_alpha   90.00
_cell.angle_beta   90.00
_cell.angle_gamma   90.00
#
_symmetry.space_group_name_H-M   'P 1'
#
loop_
_entity.id
_entity.type
_entity.pdbx_description
1 polymer ?
#
loop_
_entity_poly.entity_id
_entity_poly.type
_entity_poly.pdbx_seq_one_letter_code
_entity_poly.pdbx_strand_id
1 'polypeptide(L)' 'MAISAKFNFAPGVTVTIVTTGPTFTGELINEVDNFLIIRLTVGTTPFSAGQVIRINTNRIVALG' A
#
# COMPACT_ATOMS: atom_id res chain seq x y z
N MET A 1 1.28 6.76 14.87
CA MET A 1 1.34 7.34 13.52
C MET A 1 0.02 7.06 12.84
N ALA A 2 -0.62 8.07 12.28
CA ALA A 2 -1.90 7.93 11.60
C ALA A 2 -1.68 8.08 10.10
N ILE A 3 -2.35 7.25 9.32
CA ILE A 3 -2.40 7.37 7.87
C ILE A 3 -3.27 8.57 7.55
N SER A 4 -2.92 9.32 6.51
CA SER A 4 -3.63 10.52 6.10
C SER A 4 -5.12 10.22 5.92
N ALA A 5 -5.96 11.14 6.40
CA ALA A 5 -7.42 11.05 6.24
C ALA A 5 -7.83 10.98 4.75
N LYS A 6 -6.93 11.35 3.82
CA LYS A 6 -7.11 11.17 2.38
C LYS A 6 -7.41 9.72 1.98
N PHE A 7 -6.78 8.75 2.64
CA PHE A 7 -7.00 7.34 2.35
C PHE A 7 -8.12 6.77 3.22
N ASN A 8 -8.35 7.29 4.43
CA ASN A 8 -9.42 6.84 5.33
C ASN A 8 -9.35 5.34 5.70
N PHE A 9 -8.14 4.79 5.78
CA PHE A 9 -7.88 3.43 6.24
C PHE A 9 -7.07 3.44 7.53
N ALA A 10 -7.43 2.57 8.46
CA ALA A 10 -6.62 2.34 9.66
C ALA A 10 -5.39 1.49 9.33
N PRO A 11 -4.24 1.70 10.01
CA PRO A 11 -3.15 0.74 9.98
C PRO A 11 -3.62 -0.68 10.36
N GLY A 12 -3.04 -1.70 9.72
CA GLY A 12 -3.34 -3.12 9.93
C GLY A 12 -4.46 -3.69 9.05
N VAL A 13 -5.15 -2.85 8.26
CA VAL A 13 -6.18 -3.35 7.34
C VAL A 13 -5.55 -3.86 6.06
N THR A 14 -6.11 -4.95 5.52
CA THR A 14 -5.73 -5.42 4.18
C THR A 14 -6.38 -4.53 3.14
N VAL A 15 -5.57 -4.02 2.21
CA VAL A 15 -5.99 -3.15 1.12
C VAL A 15 -5.47 -3.68 -0.21
N THR A 16 -6.23 -3.46 -1.26
CA THR A 16 -5.80 -3.57 -2.64
C THR A 16 -5.51 -2.17 -3.19
N ILE A 17 -4.32 -2.01 -3.76
CA ILE A 17 -3.81 -0.74 -4.25
C ILE A 17 -3.60 -0.86 -5.74
N VAL A 18 -4.40 -0.10 -6.48
CA VAL A 18 -4.25 0.05 -7.92
C VAL A 18 -3.31 1.21 -8.16
N THR A 19 -2.18 0.93 -8.80
CA THR A 19 -1.23 1.97 -9.21
C THR A 19 -1.26 2.18 -10.72
N THR A 20 -0.52 3.17 -11.21
CA THR A 20 -0.28 3.36 -12.65
C THR A 20 0.53 2.22 -13.30
N GLY A 21 1.00 1.25 -12.52
CA GLY A 21 1.64 0.03 -13.02
C GLY A 21 1.02 -1.22 -12.36
N PRO A 22 1.78 -1.98 -11.55
CA PRO A 22 1.26 -3.17 -10.90
C PRO A 22 0.20 -2.85 -9.84
N THR A 23 -0.70 -3.80 -9.63
CA THR A 23 -1.65 -3.79 -8.50
C THR A 23 -1.03 -4.58 -7.35
N PHE A 24 -1.14 -4.05 -6.14
CA PHE A 24 -0.61 -4.67 -4.93
C PHE A 24 -1.76 -5.01 -3.99
N THR A 25 -1.66 -6.11 -3.27
CA THR A 25 -2.58 -6.42 -2.16
C THR A 25 -1.74 -6.70 -0.93
N GLY A 26 -2.09 -6.06 0.18
CA GLY A 26 -1.28 -6.13 1.38
C GLY A 26 -1.88 -5.44 2.59
N GLU A 27 -1.26 -5.67 3.74
CA GLU A 27 -1.57 -4.99 4.98
C GLU A 27 -0.98 -3.59 4.96
N LEU A 28 -1.82 -2.60 5.20
CA LEU A 28 -1.44 -1.20 5.29
C LEU A 28 -0.73 -0.95 6.62
N ILE A 29 0.58 -0.70 6.60
CA ILE A 29 1.35 -0.49 7.83
C ILE A 29 1.29 0.97 8.25
N ASN A 30 1.56 1.88 7.32
CA ASN A 30 1.73 3.29 7.62
C ASN A 30 1.76 4.18 6.37
N GLU A 31 1.76 5.48 6.59
CA GLU A 31 2.09 6.50 5.58
C GLU A 31 3.19 7.39 6.12
N VAL A 32 4.21 7.63 5.29
CA VAL A 32 5.31 8.54 5.61
C VAL A 32 5.55 9.44 4.40
N ASP A 33 5.44 10.74 4.62
CA ASP A 33 5.50 11.76 3.59
C ASP A 33 4.50 11.48 2.46
N ASN A 34 5.01 11.07 1.29
CA ASN A 34 4.22 10.74 0.10
C ASN A 34 4.28 9.24 -0.24
N PHE A 35 4.62 8.38 0.73
CA PHE A 35 4.72 6.94 0.52
C PHE A 35 3.80 6.16 1.46
N LEU A 36 3.01 5.24 0.88
CA LEU A 36 2.35 4.19 1.63
C LEU A 36 3.30 3.04 1.88
N ILE A 37 3.36 2.58 3.12
CA ILE A 37 4.12 1.42 3.56
C ILE A 37 3.16 0.24 3.67
N ILE A 38 3.43 -0.81 2.89
CA ILE A 38 2.55 -1.97 2.74
C ILE A 38 3.36 -3.24 2.99
N ARG A 39 2.82 -4.18 3.76
CA ARG A 39 3.29 -5.58 3.75
C ARG A 39 2.45 -6.37 2.77
N LEU A 40 3.06 -6.91 1.72
CA LEU A 40 2.35 -7.68 0.71
C LEU A 40 1.77 -8.96 1.31
N THR A 41 0.48 -9.23 1.06
CA THR A 41 -0.16 -10.51 1.39
C THR A 41 -0.09 -11.48 0.22
N VAL A 42 0.06 -10.96 -1.01
CA VAL A 42 0.21 -11.74 -2.24
C VAL A 42 1.49 -11.31 -2.96
N GLY A 43 2.23 -12.28 -3.49
CA GLY A 43 3.41 -12.02 -4.31
C GLY A 43 3.02 -11.40 -5.65
N THR A 44 3.71 -10.32 -6.02
CA THR A 44 3.51 -9.62 -7.30
C THR A 44 4.89 -9.32 -7.86
N THR A 45 5.29 -10.01 -8.93
CA THR A 45 6.64 -9.93 -9.50
C THR A 45 7.07 -8.47 -9.71
N PRO A 46 8.25 -8.03 -9.23
CA PRO A 46 9.37 -8.80 -8.68
C PRO A 46 9.33 -9.05 -7.15
N PHE A 47 8.22 -8.75 -6.48
CA PHE A 47 8.08 -8.79 -5.04
C PHE A 47 7.44 -10.08 -4.53
N SER A 48 7.83 -10.50 -3.34
CA SER A 48 7.32 -11.69 -2.68
C SER A 48 6.25 -11.37 -1.64
N ALA A 49 5.37 -12.33 -1.35
CA ALA A 49 4.47 -12.23 -0.20
C ALA A 49 5.27 -12.07 1.11
N GLY A 50 4.74 -11.29 2.04
CA GLY A 50 5.38 -10.92 3.30
C GLY A 50 6.39 -9.77 3.19
N GLN A 51 6.80 -9.39 1.99
CA GLN A 51 7.73 -8.28 1.78
C GLN A 51 7.07 -6.94 2.11
N VAL A 52 7.82 -6.07 2.79
CA VAL A 52 7.41 -4.67 3.01
C VAL A 52 7.91 -3.82 1.86
N ILE A 53 6.99 -3.12 1.21
CA ILE A 53 7.28 -2.20 0.10
C ILE A 53 6.78 -0.80 0.41
N ARG A 54 7.31 0.18 -0.32
CA ARG A 54 6.88 1.58 -0.28
C ARG A 54 6.32 1.97 -1.64
N ILE A 55 5.11 2.51 -1.65
CA ILE A 55 4.41 2.92 -2.86
C ILE A 55 4.24 4.44 -2.83
N ASN A 56 4.74 5.12 -3.86
CA ASN A 56 4.54 6.56 -3.98
C ASN A 56 3.05 6.85 -4.21
N THR A 57 2.47 7.69 -3.36
CA THR A 57 1.05 8.09 -3.38
C THR A 57 0.64 8.76 -4.69
N ASN A 58 1.55 9.43 -5.40
CA ASN A 58 1.30 10.03 -6.72
C ASN A 58 1.10 9.00 -7.83
N ARG A 59 1.45 7.72 -7.57
CA ARG A 59 1.24 6.62 -8.51
C ARG A 59 -0.03 5.84 -8.22
N ILE A 60 -0.73 6.13 -7.12
CA ILE A 60 -1.94 5.41 -6.72
C ILE A 60 -3.12 5.99 -7.49
N VAL A 61 -3.84 5.11 -8.17
CA VAL A 61 -5.07 5.43 -8.91
C VAL A 61 -6.28 5.17 -8.03
N ALA A 62 -6.30 4.05 -7.31
CA ALA A 62 -7.37 3.68 -6.39
C ALA A 62 -6.85 2.81 -5.24
N LEU A 63 -7.57 2.81 -4.14
CA LEU A 63 -7.28 2.01 -2.95
C LEU A 63 -8.61 1.56 -2.33
N GLY A 64 -8.73 0.26 -2.01
CA GLY A 64 -9.96 -0.36 -1.51
C GLY A 64 -9.74 -1.66 -0.76
#